data_AF-A0A6A5AT88-F1
#
_entry.id   AF-A0A6A5AT88-F1
#
_cell.length_a   1.000
_cell.length_b   1.000
_cell.length_c   1.000
_cell.angle_alpha   90.00
_cell.angle_beta   90.00
_cell.angle_gamma   90.00
#
_symmetry.space_group_name_H-M   'P 1'
#
loop_
_entity.id
_entity.type
_entity.pdbx_description
1 polymer ?
#
loop_
_entity_poly.entity_id
_entity_poly.type
_entity_poly.pdbx_seq_one_letter_code
_entity_poly.pdbx_strand_id
1 'polypeptide(L)'
;MLHRTAGRVGLRRSVLYVPGINQRALDKLHGLPCDAAILDLEDAVSPFKKAEARALACEAARKGFGDHKEIAIRINSLSTDWGRDDLAQVVSS
;
A
#
# COMPACT_ATOMS: atom_id res chain seq x y z
N MET A 1 1.81 32.38 17.26
CA MET A 1 1.05 31.16 16.97
C MET A 1 1.53 30.63 15.62
N LEU A 2 2.46 29.66 15.62
CA LEU A 2 3.10 29.16 14.41
C LEU A 2 2.25 28.04 13.80
N HIS A 3 1.64 28.29 12.64
CA HIS A 3 1.10 27.20 11.81
C HIS A 3 2.26 26.45 11.16
N ARG A 4 2.64 25.32 11.76
CA ARG A 4 3.46 24.29 11.09
C ARG A 4 2.51 23.29 10.42
N THR A 5 2.24 23.50 9.14
CA THR A 5 1.69 22.47 8.24
C THR A 5 2.69 22.17 7.13
N ALA A 6 3.96 22.01 7.48
CA ALA A 6 4.86 21.24 6.63
C ALA A 6 4.49 19.77 6.86
N GLY A 7 3.79 19.15 5.91
CA GLY A 7 3.56 17.71 5.94
C GLY A 7 4.90 16.99 6.18
N ARG A 8 4.91 15.90 6.96
CA ARG A 8 6.14 15.14 7.23
C ARG A 8 6.82 14.87 5.89
N VAL A 9 7.97 15.48 5.66
CA VAL A 9 8.81 15.17 4.50
C VAL A 9 9.45 13.82 4.80
N GLY A 10 8.73 12.75 4.49
CA GLY A 10 9.27 11.39 4.50
C GLY A 10 10.34 11.27 3.41
N LEU A 11 11.45 10.60 3.72
CA LEU A 11 12.43 10.24 2.70
C LEU A 11 11.78 9.23 1.74
N ARG A 12 12.11 9.30 0.45
CA ARG A 12 11.66 8.36 -0.59
C ARG A 12 12.83 7.96 -1.48
N ARG A 13 13.99 7.68 -0.88
CA ARG A 13 15.21 7.28 -1.62
C ARG A 13 15.08 5.86 -2.16
N SER A 14 14.29 5.03 -1.47
CA SER A 14 13.91 3.68 -1.90
C SER A 14 12.41 3.45 -1.68
N VAL A 15 11.72 3.03 -2.74
CA VAL A 15 10.28 2.71 -2.73
C VAL A 15 10.13 1.27 -3.21
N LEU A 16 9.76 0.37 -2.31
CA LEU A 16 9.64 -1.06 -2.63
C LEU A 16 8.23 -1.40 -3.11
N TYR A 17 8.12 -1.96 -4.31
CA TYR A 17 6.86 -2.56 -4.78
C TYR A 17 6.69 -3.95 -4.17
N VAL A 18 5.51 -4.19 -3.58
CA VAL A 18 5.15 -5.46 -2.96
C VAL A 18 3.79 -5.90 -3.49
N PRO A 19 3.69 -7.05 -4.18
CA PRO A 19 2.39 -7.56 -4.64
C PRO A 19 1.44 -7.77 -3.45
N GLY A 20 0.26 -7.15 -3.49
CA GLY A 20 -0.73 -7.21 -2.40
C GLY A 20 -1.25 -8.62 -2.12
N ILE A 21 -1.04 -9.56 -3.04
CA ILE A 21 -1.40 -10.98 -2.87
C ILE A 21 -0.33 -11.81 -2.14
N ASN A 22 0.89 -11.30 -1.98
CA ASN A 22 2.01 -12.07 -1.43
C ASN A 22 2.16 -11.82 0.07
N GLN A 23 1.42 -12.58 0.88
CA GLN A 23 1.44 -12.45 2.35
C GLN A 23 2.86 -12.49 2.94
N ARG A 24 3.70 -13.42 2.47
CA ARG A 24 5.08 -13.55 2.95
C ARG A 24 5.91 -12.29 2.67
N ALA A 25 5.68 -11.60 1.56
CA ALA A 25 6.39 -10.36 1.24
C ALA A 25 5.85 -9.18 2.07
N LEU A 26 4.53 -9.12 2.29
CA LEU A 26 3.91 -8.14 3.19
C LEU A 26 4.47 -8.26 4.62
N ASP A 27 4.53 -9.46 5.18
CA ASP A 27 5.04 -9.68 6.54
C ASP A 27 6.51 -9.27 6.70
N LYS A 28 7.30 -9.44 5.64
CA LYS A 28 8.73 -9.08 5.64
C LYS A 28 8.98 -7.59 5.62
N LEU A 29 8.04 -6.76 5.16
CA LEU A 29 8.23 -5.31 5.02
C LEU A 29 8.67 -4.65 6.32
N HIS A 30 8.22 -5.15 7.47
CA HIS A 30 8.57 -4.62 8.79
C HIS A 30 10.10 -4.61 9.04
N GLY A 31 10.84 -5.57 8.49
CA GLY A 31 12.29 -5.70 8.69
C GLY A 31 13.15 -5.10 7.57
N LEU A 32 12.55 -4.60 6.48
CA LEU A 32 13.30 -4.16 5.31
C LEU A 32 13.71 -2.68 5.40
N PRO A 33 14.97 -2.33 5.06
CA PRO A 33 15.48 -0.96 5.11
C PRO A 33 15.06 -0.16 3.86
N CYS A 34 13.76 -0.07 3.59
CA CYS A 34 13.20 0.85 2.60
C CYS A 34 12.58 2.08 3.27
N ASP A 35 12.65 3.22 2.59
CA ASP A 35 12.00 4.44 3.11
C ASP A 35 10.48 4.40 2.89
N ALA A 36 10.02 3.77 1.81
CA ALA A 36 8.61 3.59 1.51
C ALA A 36 8.30 2.22 0.87
N ALA A 37 7.03 1.85 0.89
CA ALA A 37 6.52 0.68 0.17
C ALA A 37 5.20 1.00 -0.55
N ILE A 38 5.03 0.41 -1.72
CA ILE A 38 3.79 0.42 -2.50
C ILE A 38 3.24 -1.00 -2.49
N LEU A 39 2.08 -1.17 -1.84
CA LEU A 39 1.33 -2.42 -1.89
C LEU A 39 0.52 -2.43 -3.18
N ASP A 40 0.85 -3.36 -4.06
CA ASP A 40 0.37 -3.33 -5.43
C ASP A 40 -0.85 -4.22 -5.65
N LEU A 41 -1.95 -3.61 -6.10
CA LEU A 41 -3.16 -4.33 -6.52
C LEU A 41 -3.28 -4.45 -8.03
N GLU A 42 -2.38 -3.84 -8.81
CA GLU A 42 -2.46 -3.71 -10.26
C GLU A 42 -1.74 -4.87 -10.98
N ASP A 43 -0.68 -4.61 -11.73
CA ASP A 43 -0.07 -5.56 -12.66
C ASP A 43 0.56 -6.79 -11.98
N ALA A 44 0.98 -6.68 -10.71
CA ALA A 44 1.54 -7.80 -9.96
C ALA A 44 0.49 -8.77 -9.39
N VAL A 45 -0.80 -8.54 -9.65
CA VAL A 45 -1.91 -9.35 -9.14
C VAL A 45 -2.77 -9.87 -10.29
N SER A 46 -2.88 -11.19 -10.37
CA SER A 46 -3.79 -11.86 -11.32
C SER A 46 -5.25 -11.39 -11.14
N PRO A 47 -6.03 -11.23 -12.22
CA PRO A 47 -7.45 -10.87 -12.15
C PRO A 47 -8.28 -11.69 -11.14
N PHE A 48 -8.03 -13.00 -11.04
CA PHE A 48 -8.76 -13.90 -10.11
C PHE A 48 -8.40 -13.68 -8.64
N LYS A 49 -7.35 -12.91 -8.36
CA LYS A 49 -6.81 -12.66 -7.02
C LYS A 49 -7.01 -11.22 -6.54
N LYS A 50 -7.67 -10.36 -7.32
CA LYS A 50 -7.84 -8.94 -7.00
C LYS A 50 -8.55 -8.70 -5.67
N ALA A 51 -9.67 -9.38 -5.43
CA ALA A 51 -10.42 -9.24 -4.19
C ALA A 51 -9.61 -9.70 -2.95
N GLU A 52 -8.91 -10.82 -3.07
CA GLU A 52 -8.03 -11.33 -2.00
C GLU A 52 -6.87 -10.36 -1.74
N ALA A 53 -6.16 -9.93 -2.78
CA ALA A 53 -5.05 -8.99 -2.69
C ALA A 53 -5.48 -7.66 -2.03
N ARG A 54 -6.67 -7.16 -2.37
CA ARG A 54 -7.24 -5.95 -1.79
C ARG A 54 -7.43 -6.10 -0.28
N ALA A 55 -8.00 -7.22 0.17
CA ALA A 55 -8.19 -7.49 1.58
C ALA A 55 -6.84 -7.56 2.32
N LEU A 56 -5.88 -8.31 1.79
CA LEU A 56 -4.55 -8.48 2.37
C LEU A 56 -3.76 -7.16 2.43
N ALA A 57 -3.75 -6.38 1.34
CA ALA A 57 -3.05 -5.10 1.30
C ALA A 57 -3.64 -4.08 2.28
N CYS A 58 -4.97 -4.00 2.38
CA CYS A 58 -5.63 -3.10 3.33
C CYS A 58 -5.38 -3.54 4.78
N GLU A 59 -5.42 -4.83 5.06
CA GLU A 59 -5.06 -5.36 6.39
C GLU A 59 -3.60 -5.03 6.74
N ALA A 60 -2.67 -5.23 5.81
CA ALA A 60 -1.26 -4.95 6.03
C ALA A 60 -1.00 -3.45 6.23
N ALA A 61 -1.64 -2.58 5.44
CA ALA A 61 -1.55 -1.13 5.61
C ALA A 61 -2.08 -0.66 6.96
N ARG A 62 -3.19 -1.22 7.45
CA ARG A 62 -3.75 -0.93 8.79
C ARG A 62 -2.82 -1.36 9.92
N LYS A 63 -2.19 -2.54 9.80
CA LYS A 63 -1.21 -3.01 10.78
C LYS A 63 -0.01 -2.06 10.89
N GLY A 64 0.36 -1.44 9.76
CA GLY A 64 1.48 -0.50 9.68
C GLY A 64 2.85 -1.19 9.77
N PHE A 65 3.90 -0.43 9.49
CA PHE A 65 5.29 -0.94 9.40
C PHE A 65 6.28 -0.02 10.13
N GLY A 66 5.81 0.58 11.24
CA GLY A 66 6.55 1.56 12.04
C GLY A 66 6.44 3.00 11.53
N ASP A 67 6.86 3.95 12.36
CA ASP A 67 6.59 5.38 12.16
C ASP A 67 7.40 6.06 11.04
N HIS A 68 8.40 5.36 10.50
CA HIS A 68 9.37 5.91 9.55
C HIS A 68 9.12 5.47 8.11
N LYS A 69 8.27 4.46 7.87
CA LYS A 69 8.04 3.88 6.55
C LYS A 69 6.73 4.39 5.97
N GLU A 70 6.80 5.11 4.87
CA GLU A 70 5.61 5.55 4.15
C GLU A 70 4.99 4.38 3.39
N ILE A 71 3.66 4.21 3.50
CA ILE A 71 2.92 3.14 2.83
C ILE A 71 1.91 3.75 1.89
N ALA A 72 1.94 3.31 0.65
CA ALA A 72 0.91 3.60 -0.33
C ALA A 72 0.33 2.28 -0.86
N ILE A 73 -0.91 2.32 -1.34
CA ILE A 73 -1.54 1.23 -2.06
C ILE A 73 -1.73 1.69 -3.51
N ARG A 74 -1.17 0.95 -4.47
CA ARG A 74 -1.45 1.19 -5.90
C ARG A 74 -2.72 0.43 -6.26
N ILE A 75 -3.82 1.17 -6.39
CA ILE A 75 -5.09 0.65 -6.86
C ILE A 75 -5.05 0.39 -8.37
N ASN A 76 -5.94 -0.47 -8.87
CA ASN A 76 -6.16 -0.59 -10.30
C ASN A 76 -6.76 0.71 -10.87
N SER A 77 -6.56 0.96 -12.16
CA SER A 77 -7.21 2.07 -12.88
C SER A 77 -8.74 2.06 -12.64
N LEU A 78 -9.32 3.25 -12.44
CA LEU A 78 -10.76 3.45 -12.27
C LEU A 78 -11.61 3.05 -13.50
N SER A 79 -10.96 2.82 -14.65
CA SER A 79 -11.59 2.30 -15.86
C SER A 79 -11.70 0.78 -15.89
N THR A 80 -11.13 0.08 -14.92
CA THR A 80 -11.22 -1.39 -14.78
C THR A 80 -12.34 -1.78 -13.83
N ASP A 81 -12.75 -3.05 -13.90
CA ASP A 81 -13.76 -3.60 -13.00
C ASP A 81 -13.34 -3.58 -11.52
N TRP A 82 -12.04 -3.44 -11.22
CA TRP A 82 -11.52 -3.53 -9.85
C TRP A 82 -11.24 -2.17 -9.19
N GLY A 83 -10.92 -1.13 -9.97
CA GLY A 83 -10.36 0.12 -9.43
C GLY A 83 -11.29 0.86 -8.47
N ARG A 84 -12.61 0.80 -8.69
CA ARG A 84 -13.60 1.43 -7.80
C ARG A 84 -13.69 0.73 -6.46
N ASP A 85 -13.70 -0.60 -6.47
CA ASP A 85 -13.74 -1.39 -5.24
C ASP A 85 -12.42 -1.28 -4.46
N ASP A 86 -11.28 -1.23 -5.17
CA ASP A 86 -9.98 -0.97 -4.56
C ASP A 86 -10.01 0.37 -3.83
N LEU A 87 -10.43 1.45 -4.51
CA LEU A 87 -10.53 2.77 -3.91
C LEU A 87 -11.47 2.77 -2.70
N ALA A 88 -12.68 2.23 -2.85
CA ALA A 88 -13.68 2.18 -1.80
C ALA A 88 -13.15 1.49 -0.55
N GLN A 89 -12.51 0.32 -0.71
CA GLN A 89 -11.95 -0.40 0.42
C GLN A 89 -10.76 0.34 1.04
N VAL A 90 -9.84 0.88 0.23
CA VAL A 90 -8.65 1.60 0.73
C VAL A 90 -9.04 2.82 1.57
N VAL A 91 -10.05 3.60 1.16
CA VAL A 91 -10.44 4.81 1.92
C VAL A 91 -11.34 4.53 3.12
N SER A 92 -12.02 3.38 3.14
CA SER A 92 -12.79 2.92 4.31
C SER A 92 -11.94 2.13 5.31
N SER A 93 -10.64 1.97 5.04
CA SER A 93 -9.75 1.12 5.82
C SER A 93 -9.10 1.82 6.99
#